data_AF-A0A2W6CGH9-F1
#
_entry.id   AF-A0A2W6CGH9-F1
#
_cell.length_a   1.000
_cell.length_b   1.000
_cell.length_c   1.000
_cell.angle_alpha   90.00
_cell.angle_beta   90.00
_cell.angle_gamma   90.00
#
_symmetry.space_group_name_H-M   'P 1'
#
loop_
_entity.id
_entity.type
_entity.pdbx_description
1 polymer ?
#
loop_
_entity_poly.entity_id
_entity_poly.type
_entity_poly.pdbx_seq_one_letter_code
_entity_poly.pdbx_strand_id
1 'polypeptide(L)' 'MARIQHLFIVRVWQEPGSTEAAAQWRGSVEHTPTTDRFYFASFTDLLDFITLRLNHAAEPHQSNQPDQKVSNL' A
#
# COMPACT_ATOMS: atom_id res chain seq x y z
N MET A 1 10.31 21.42 1.54
CA MET A 1 9.40 20.35 1.98
C MET A 1 9.96 19.02 1.50
N ALA A 2 9.88 17.96 2.31
CA ALA A 2 10.32 16.63 1.91
C ALA A 2 9.37 16.05 0.85
N ARG A 3 9.90 15.35 -0.16
CA ARG A 3 9.10 14.65 -1.18
C ARG A 3 8.47 13.41 -0.56
N ILE A 4 7.16 13.29 -0.62
CA ILE A 4 6.45 12.04 -0.30
C ILE A 4 6.63 11.09 -1.49
N GLN A 5 7.15 9.88 -1.23
CA GLN A 5 7.37 8.85 -2.24
C GLN A 5 6.71 7.55 -1.78
N HIS A 6 5.89 6.98 -2.65
CA HIS A 6 5.31 5.65 -2.48
C HIS A 6 5.99 4.66 -3.41
N LEU A 7 6.20 3.44 -2.94
CA LEU A 7 6.65 2.32 -3.76
C LEU A 7 5.65 1.18 -3.60
N PHE A 8 5.16 0.68 -4.72
CA PHE A 8 4.28 -0.47 -4.80
C PHE A 8 4.93 -1.56 -5.63
N ILE A 9 4.90 -2.79 -5.16
CA ILE A 9 5.30 -3.97 -5.92
C ILE A 9 4.03 -4.71 -6.31
N VAL A 10 3.75 -4.79 -7.61
CA VAL A 10 2.60 -5.51 -8.15
C VAL A 10 3.08 -6.80 -8.79
N ARG A 11 2.49 -7.93 -8.38
CA ARG A 11 2.70 -9.25 -8.98
C ARG A 11 1.40 -9.69 -9.61
N VAL A 12 1.44 -10.11 -10.87
CA VAL A 12 0.27 -10.53 -11.65
C VAL A 12 0.54 -11.90 -12.24
N TRP A 13 -0.43 -12.81 -12.17
CA TRP A 13 -0.34 -14.14 -12.73
C TRP A 13 -1.71 -14.62 -13.22
N GLN A 14 -1.73 -15.61 -14.11
CA GLN A 14 -2.94 -16.35 -14.43
C GLN A 14 -3.07 -17.54 -13.48
N GLU A 15 -4.19 -17.61 -12.78
CA GLU A 15 -4.58 -18.78 -12.03
C GLU A 15 -5.24 -19.79 -12.98
N PRO A 16 -4.76 -21.05 -13.05
CA PRO A 16 -5.32 -22.05 -13.96
C PRO A 16 -6.80 -22.33 -13.64
N GLY A 17 -7.63 -22.34 -14.68
CA GLY A 17 -9.01 -22.83 -14.61
C GLY A 17 -9.13 -24.23 -15.20
N SER A 18 -10.32 -24.84 -15.05
CA SER A 18 -10.63 -26.15 -15.68
C SER A 18 -10.55 -26.14 -17.21
N THR A 19 -10.54 -24.95 -17.82
CA THR A 19 -10.31 -24.69 -19.25
C THR A 19 -9.44 -23.45 -19.41
N GLU A 20 -8.79 -23.27 -20.56
CA GLU A 20 -8.01 -22.05 -20.86
C GLU A 20 -8.87 -20.77 -20.76
N ALA A 21 -10.12 -20.82 -21.23
CA ALA A 21 -11.09 -19.73 -21.09
C ALA A 21 -11.52 -19.46 -19.64
N ALA A 22 -11.22 -20.37 -18.71
CA ALA A 22 -11.50 -20.23 -17.29
C ALA A 22 -10.27 -19.78 -16.48
N ALA A 23 -9.12 -19.57 -17.14
CA ALA A 23 -7.96 -18.99 -16.47
C ALA A 23 -8.28 -17.55 -16.03
N GLN A 24 -8.05 -17.24 -14.76
CA GLN A 24 -8.38 -15.94 -14.19
C GLN A 24 -7.10 -15.16 -13.88
N TRP A 25 -7.09 -13.88 -14.26
CA TRP A 25 -6.03 -12.99 -13.81
C TRP A 25 -6.18 -12.73 -12.31
N ARG A 26 -5.09 -12.94 -11.59
CA ARG A 26 -4.95 -12.66 -10.17
C ARG A 26 -3.73 -11.78 -9.97
N GLY A 27 -3.67 -11.15 -8.81
CA GLY A 27 -2.47 -10.46 -8.42
C GLY A 27 -2.37 -10.20 -6.94
N SER A 28 -1.23 -9.65 -6.56
CA SER A 28 -1.02 -9.04 -5.27
C SER A 28 -0.30 -7.71 -5.44
N VAL A 29 -0.63 -6.76 -4.58
CA VAL A 29 0.05 -5.48 -4.44
C VAL A 29 0.58 -5.34 -3.03
N GLU A 30 1.81 -4.87 -2.93
CA GLU A 30 2.48 -4.62 -1.67
C GLU A 30 2.94 -3.16 -1.62
N HIS A 31 2.57 -2.44 -0.56
CA HIS A 31 3.06 -1.09 -0.30
C HIS A 31 4.33 -1.18 0.55
N THR A 32 5.49 -0.98 -0.07
CA THR A 32 6.80 -1.24 0.56
C THR A 32 7.01 -0.50 1.89
N PRO A 33 6.62 0.79 2.03
CA PRO A 33 6.80 1.50 3.30
C PRO A 33 6.02 0.92 4.48
N THR A 34 4.80 0.39 4.26
CA THR A 34 3.95 -0.15 5.34
C THR A 34 3.93 -1.68 5.39
N THR A 35 4.58 -2.34 4.43
CA THR A 35 4.55 -3.79 4.18
C THR A 35 3.14 -4.39 4.03
N ASP A 36 2.12 -3.54 3.88
CA ASP A 36 0.75 -3.96 3.64
C ASP A 36 0.66 -4.67 2.29
N ARG A 37 0.07 -5.87 2.30
CA ARG A 37 -0.18 -6.65 1.09
C ARG A 37 -1.68 -6.88 0.91
N PHE A 38 -2.13 -6.74 -0.32
CA PHE A 38 -3.49 -7.02 -0.73
C PHE A 38 -3.51 -7.94 -1.96
N TYR A 39 -4.39 -8.94 -1.96
CA TYR A 39 -4.63 -9.83 -3.09
C TYR A 39 -5.84 -9.33 -3.87
N PHE A 40 -5.73 -9.26 -5.20
CA PHE A 40 -6.80 -8.78 -6.06
C PHE A 40 -7.15 -9.80 -7.15
N ALA A 41 -8.43 -9.79 -7.52
CA ALA A 41 -8.99 -10.57 -8.61
C ALA A 41 -9.34 -9.70 -9.83
N SER A 42 -9.34 -8.37 -9.66
CA SER A 42 -9.57 -7.40 -10.73
C SER A 42 -8.58 -6.25 -10.64
N PHE A 43 -8.31 -5.61 -11.78
CA PHE A 43 -7.50 -4.40 -11.80
C PHE A 43 -8.17 -3.22 -11.09
N THR A 44 -9.50 -3.23 -10.96
CA THR A 44 -10.25 -2.23 -10.20
C THR A 44 -9.85 -2.27 -8.72
N ASP A 45 -9.82 -3.46 -8.11
CA ASP A 45 -9.45 -3.59 -6.69
C ASP A 45 -8.00 -3.14 -6.43
N LEU A 46 -7.10 -3.33 -7.40
CA LEU A 46 -5.73 -2.80 -7.36
C LEU A 46 -5.71 -1.28 -7.34
N LEU A 47 -6.49 -0.63 -8.22
CA LEU A 47 -6.57 0.83 -8.29
C LEU A 47 -7.14 1.42 -7.00
N ASP A 48 -8.13 0.77 -6.40
CA ASP A 48 -8.72 1.19 -5.14
C ASP A 48 -7.69 1.13 -3.99
N PHE A 49 -6.91 0.05 -3.91
CA PHE A 49 -5.84 -0.08 -2.92
C PHE A 49 -4.79 1.04 -3.04
N ILE A 50 -4.34 1.34 -4.26
CA ILE A 50 -3.35 2.39 -4.51
C ILE A 50 -3.92 3.76 -4.15
N THR A 51 -5.15 4.06 -4.60
CA THR A 51 -5.83 5.35 -4.34
C THR A 51 -5.98 5.61 -2.85
N LEU A 52 -6.41 4.61 -2.08
CA LEU A 52 -6.55 4.73 -0.63
C LEU A 52 -5.22 5.13 0.02
N ARG A 53 -4.10 4.50 -0.36
CA ARG A 53 -2.77 4.78 0.23
C ARG A 53 -2.19 6.13 -0.20
N LEU A 54 -2.46 6.57 -1.43
CA LEU A 54 -2.06 7.90 -1.89
C LEU A 54 -2.80 9.01 -1.13
N ASN A 55 -4.08 8.80 -0.80
CA ASN A 55 -4.89 9.76 -0.06
C ASN A 55 -4.51 9.83 1.43
N HIS A 56 -4.12 8.71 2.05
CA HIS A 56 -3.69 8.70 3.45
C HIS A 56 -2.35 9.41 3.70
N ALA A 57 -1.49 9.55 2.70
CA ALA A 57 -0.24 10.32 2.84
C ALA A 57 -0.44 11.85 2.86
N ALA A 58 -1.65 12.32 2.55
CA ALA A 58 -1.98 13.74 2.64
C ALA A 58 -2.23 14.21 4.09
N GLU A 59 -2.33 13.29 5.06
CA GLU A 59 -2.42 13.66 6.46
C GLU A 59 -1.03 13.65 7.11
N PRO A 60 -0.49 14.84 7.47
CA PRO A 60 0.75 14.89 8.23
C PRO A 60 0.51 14.18 9.56
N HIS A 61 1.29 13.13 9.81
CA HIS A 61 1.45 12.57 11.15
C HIS A 61 1.95 13.69 12.06
N GLN A 62 1.06 14.33 12.81
CA GLN A 62 1.42 15.14 13.96
C GLN A 62 1.90 14.17 15.05
N SER A 63 3.16 13.77 14.97
CA SER A 63 3.89 13.25 16.12
C SER A 63 4.03 14.39 17.12
N ASN A 64 3.08 14.48 18.05
CA ASN A 64 3.19 15.29 19.26
C ASN A 64 4.46 14.87 20.02
N GLN A 65 5.51 15.70 19.92
CA GLN A 65 6.63 15.69 20.84
C GLN A 65 6.38 16.75 21.91
N PRO A 66 6.09 16.39 23.16
CA PRO A 66 6.39 17.27 24.27
C PRO A 66 7.87 17.06 24.64
N ASP A 67 8.71 18.01 24.20
CA ASP A 67 9.92 18.33 24.93
C ASP A 67 9.52 18.71 26.37
N GLN A 68 9.80 17.83 27.33
CA GLN A 68 9.95 18.27 28.71
C GLN A 68 11.37 17.98 29.19
N LYS A 69 12.19 18.99 28.89
CA LYS A 69 13.40 19.37 29.59
C LYS A 69 13.25 19.18 31.11
N VAL A 70 13.97 18.23 31.69
CA VAL A 70 14.38 18.30 33.10
C VAL A 70 15.90 18.24 33.16
N SER A 71 16.46 19.43 33.26
CA SER A 71 17.83 19.67 33.72
C SER A 71 17.80 19.63 35.25
N ASN A 72 18.80 18.95 35.82
CA ASN A 72 19.39 19.16 37.15
C ASN A 72 18.48 18.98 38.38
N LEU A 73 18.76 17.92 39.15
CA LEU A 73 19.26 17.99 40.53
C LEU A 73 19.96 16.67 40.89
#